data_AF-N0BH72-F1
#
_entry.id   AF-N0BH72-F1
#
_cell.length_a   1.000
_cell.length_b   1.000
_cell.length_c   1.000
_cell.angle_alpha   90.00
_cell.angle_beta   90.00
_cell.angle_gamma   90.00
#
_symmetry.space_group_name_H-M   'P 1'
#
loop_
_entity.id
_entity.type
_entity.pdbx_description
1 polymer ?
#
loop_
_entity_poly.entity_id
_entity_poly.type
_entity_poly.pdbx_seq_one_letter_code
_entity_poly.pdbx_strand_id
1 'polypeptide(L)'
;MTETEAIDCAKKRLGKRSIVLVGLMGCGKSSIGKRLAARLGLPFVDADEEIERAAAKTINEIFTDHGEAHFRDGERKVISRLLNNGPQVLATGGGAYMHPETRQRIRENGVSIWLRADLPVLMRRVMKRDTRPLLRDGNPEATMRKLIEARYPIYAEADMTVESRDEPHDLAVNEIVSRLAAGSAAPAGPLQSPSPSRSVRIELGDRSYDVLIASGLLADTGALIKSRLGAVKCGIVTDENVARHHLSTLEDSLKSEGLFAGSIVMTPGEATKSFRDLATLSERLLELGLERGDLVVPLGGGVIGDLAGFAAGILRRGIRFVQIPTSLLAQVDSSVGGKTGINTPQGKNLIGVFHQPSLVIADTSVLTTLPSRQMRAGYAEVAKYGLLGDAKFFVWLENNWQGVFGNNGPALTKAIETSVAAKAAIVARDETETGDRALLNLGHTFGHAFEAWTGYSDKLLHGEAIAVGMCLAFRLSEELGICPHGHSDRVVAHFKAVGLPTKIADIPQAGADAGELLRLMGQDKKVRGGKLAFILVRGIGDAFVSRDVPPETVKGFLKREIAH
;
A
#
# COMPACT_ATOMS: atom_id res chain seq x y z
N MET A 1 28.40 7.05 7.48
CA MET A 1 28.36 7.68 8.81
C MET A 1 29.02 6.72 9.78
N THR A 2 30.01 7.15 10.54
CA THR A 2 30.62 6.35 11.61
C THR A 2 29.63 6.18 12.76
N GLU A 3 29.85 5.19 13.62
CA GLU A 3 28.96 4.94 14.76
C GLU A 3 28.88 6.14 15.72
N THR A 4 29.99 6.81 15.96
CA THR A 4 30.07 8.02 16.78
C THR A 4 29.25 9.16 16.17
N GLU A 5 29.38 9.39 14.85
CA GLU A 5 28.58 10.40 14.13
C GLU A 5 27.07 10.09 14.20
N ALA A 6 26.70 8.81 14.14
CA ALA A 6 25.31 8.38 14.25
C ALA A 6 24.74 8.70 15.64
N ILE A 7 25.49 8.40 16.69
CA ILE A 7 25.09 8.66 18.08
C ILE A 7 24.94 10.16 18.32
N ASP A 8 25.89 10.97 17.85
CA ASP A 8 25.85 12.42 18.06
C ASP A 8 24.71 13.08 17.26
N CYS A 9 24.46 12.62 16.03
CA CYS A 9 23.33 13.07 15.24
C CYS A 9 21.99 12.68 15.90
N ALA A 10 21.86 11.44 16.37
CA ALA A 10 20.67 10.95 17.08
C ALA A 10 20.39 11.79 18.33
N LYS A 11 21.41 12.06 19.16
CA LYS A 11 21.30 12.93 20.35
C LYS A 11 20.86 14.34 19.99
N LYS A 12 21.50 14.94 18.99
CA LYS A 12 21.19 16.31 18.54
C LYS A 12 19.74 16.44 18.07
N ARG A 13 19.22 15.43 17.35
CA ARG A 13 17.83 15.41 16.86
C ARG A 13 16.81 15.06 17.93
N LEU A 14 17.17 14.19 18.87
CA LEU A 14 16.32 13.88 20.02
C LEU A 14 16.08 15.15 20.86
N GLY A 15 17.11 15.98 21.02
CA GLY A 15 17.03 17.25 21.73
C GLY A 15 16.67 17.02 23.20
N LYS A 16 15.57 17.61 23.66
CA LYS A 16 15.06 17.47 25.03
C LYS A 16 14.09 16.30 25.23
N ARG A 17 13.76 15.57 24.16
CA ARG A 17 12.72 14.53 24.18
C ARG A 17 13.25 13.20 24.75
N SER A 18 12.34 12.41 25.32
CA SER A 18 12.65 11.03 25.73
C SER A 18 12.46 10.02 24.59
N ILE A 19 13.19 8.91 24.63
CA ILE A 19 12.88 7.74 23.80
C ILE A 19 11.94 6.83 24.60
N VAL A 20 10.79 6.48 24.05
CA VAL A 20 9.76 5.71 24.78
C VAL A 20 9.54 4.35 24.11
N LEU A 21 9.95 3.27 24.77
CA LEU A 21 9.82 1.91 24.28
C LEU A 21 8.44 1.33 24.62
N VAL A 22 7.69 0.94 23.61
CA VAL A 22 6.34 0.37 23.72
C VAL A 22 6.30 -1.03 23.10
N GLY A 23 5.40 -1.89 23.58
CA GLY A 23 5.22 -3.24 23.04
C GLY A 23 4.81 -4.26 24.10
N LEU A 24 4.48 -5.47 23.65
CA LEU A 24 4.02 -6.56 24.55
C LEU A 24 5.12 -7.07 25.49
N MET A 25 4.74 -7.79 26.52
CA MET A 25 5.70 -8.51 27.37
C MET A 25 6.52 -9.49 26.53
N GLY A 26 7.83 -9.57 26.76
CA GLY A 26 8.73 -10.44 25.98
C GLY A 26 9.34 -9.80 24.74
N CYS A 27 8.91 -8.60 24.31
CA CYS A 27 9.52 -7.91 23.17
C CYS A 27 10.87 -7.22 23.48
N GLY A 28 11.39 -7.34 24.70
CA GLY A 28 12.75 -6.88 25.02
C GLY A 28 12.89 -5.42 25.48
N LYS A 29 11.81 -4.68 25.77
CA LYS A 29 11.84 -3.27 26.25
C LYS A 29 12.95 -2.96 27.24
N SER A 30 13.01 -3.67 28.37
CA SER A 30 14.04 -3.37 29.39
C SER A 30 15.45 -3.78 28.96
N SER A 31 15.60 -4.83 28.13
CA SER A 31 16.91 -5.31 27.68
C SER A 31 17.51 -4.48 26.55
N ILE A 32 16.69 -4.08 25.58
CA ILE A 32 17.05 -3.15 24.49
C ILE A 32 17.22 -1.75 25.07
N GLY A 33 16.31 -1.32 25.96
CA GLY A 33 16.35 0.01 26.57
C GLY A 33 17.62 0.28 27.36
N LYS A 34 18.08 -0.66 28.20
CA LYS A 34 19.35 -0.51 28.95
C LYS A 34 20.56 -0.36 28.02
N ARG A 35 20.61 -1.13 26.94
CA ARG A 35 21.71 -1.05 25.94
C ARG A 35 21.66 0.25 25.15
N LEU A 36 20.47 0.65 24.71
CA LEU A 36 20.25 1.90 23.99
C LEU A 36 20.63 3.11 24.85
N ALA A 37 20.23 3.11 26.11
CA ALA A 37 20.58 4.15 27.07
C ALA A 37 22.10 4.25 27.26
N ALA A 38 22.78 3.12 27.46
CA ALA A 38 24.25 3.08 27.55
C ALA A 38 24.92 3.61 26.27
N ARG A 39 24.42 3.20 25.09
CA ARG A 39 24.94 3.63 23.79
C ARG A 39 24.78 5.13 23.55
N LEU A 40 23.64 5.69 23.96
CA LEU A 40 23.34 7.10 23.84
C LEU A 40 23.82 7.93 25.05
N GLY A 41 24.45 7.34 26.06
CA GLY A 41 24.80 8.06 27.29
C GLY A 41 23.60 8.75 27.96
N LEU A 42 22.41 8.14 27.90
CA LEU A 42 21.17 8.61 28.51
C LEU A 42 20.81 7.75 29.72
N PRO A 43 20.03 8.27 30.69
CA PRO A 43 19.44 7.44 31.74
C PRO A 43 18.45 6.42 31.16
N PHE A 44 18.38 5.23 31.77
CA PHE A 44 17.32 4.26 31.51
C PHE A 44 16.34 4.24 32.70
N VAL A 45 15.04 4.29 32.40
CA VAL A 45 13.98 4.16 33.40
C VAL A 45 12.94 3.15 32.92
N ASP A 46 12.52 2.25 33.82
CA ASP A 46 11.39 1.35 33.60
C ASP A 46 10.18 1.89 34.37
N ALA A 47 9.09 2.20 33.67
CA ALA A 47 7.91 2.82 34.27
C ALA A 47 7.26 1.90 35.31
N ASP A 48 7.29 0.59 35.09
CA ASP A 48 6.73 -0.40 36.02
C ASP A 48 7.49 -0.36 37.35
N GLU A 49 8.83 -0.32 37.31
CA GLU A 49 9.69 -0.22 38.52
C GLU A 49 9.47 1.11 39.27
N GLU A 50 9.22 2.21 38.54
CA GLU A 50 8.98 3.52 39.15
C GLU A 50 7.59 3.62 39.80
N ILE A 51 6.58 2.96 39.23
CA ILE A 51 5.25 2.84 39.85
C ILE A 51 5.35 2.06 41.16
N GLU A 52 6.06 0.93 41.17
CA GLU A 52 6.23 0.11 42.38
C GLU A 52 6.99 0.87 43.48
N ARG A 53 8.05 1.60 43.09
CA ARG A 53 8.82 2.45 44.01
C ARG A 53 7.96 3.56 44.61
N ALA A 54 7.15 4.23 43.80
CA ALA A 54 6.28 5.31 44.25
C ALA A 54 5.15 4.82 45.16
N ALA A 55 4.64 3.61 44.94
CA ALA A 55 3.58 3.00 45.72
C ALA A 55 4.07 2.22 46.96
N ALA A 56 5.38 1.95 47.06
CA ALA A 56 5.96 1.00 48.01
C ALA A 56 5.25 -0.37 48.02
N LYS A 57 4.74 -0.79 46.84
CA LYS A 57 3.96 -2.00 46.60
C LYS A 57 4.28 -2.54 45.22
N THR A 58 4.23 -3.86 45.05
CA THR A 58 4.31 -4.50 43.73
C THR A 58 3.07 -4.18 42.91
N ILE A 59 3.18 -4.27 41.57
CA ILE A 59 2.02 -4.06 40.69
C ILE A 59 0.87 -5.02 41.07
N ASN A 60 1.17 -6.27 41.41
CA ASN A 60 0.13 -7.24 41.80
C ASN A 60 -0.61 -6.81 43.08
N GLU A 61 0.10 -6.27 44.07
CA GLU A 61 -0.51 -5.73 45.28
C GLU A 61 -1.36 -4.48 44.99
N ILE A 62 -0.90 -3.59 44.09
CA ILE A 62 -1.68 -2.42 43.67
C ILE A 62 -3.00 -2.86 43.00
N PHE A 63 -2.94 -3.85 42.10
CA PHE A 63 -4.13 -4.40 41.46
C PHE A 63 -5.09 -5.06 42.47
N THR A 64 -4.55 -5.77 43.46
CA THR A 64 -5.34 -6.47 44.49
C THR A 64 -6.02 -5.48 45.44
N ASP A 65 -5.28 -4.47 45.90
CA ASP A 65 -5.74 -3.55 46.94
C ASP A 65 -6.61 -2.42 46.39
N HIS A 66 -6.34 -1.96 45.17
CA HIS A 66 -6.92 -0.72 44.61
C HIS A 66 -7.55 -0.89 43.23
N GLY A 67 -7.40 -2.06 42.60
CA GLY A 67 -7.96 -2.38 41.28
C GLY A 67 -7.19 -1.79 40.09
N GLU A 68 -7.51 -2.29 38.89
CA GLU A 68 -6.82 -1.90 37.64
C GLU A 68 -7.02 -0.41 37.30
N ALA A 69 -8.20 0.15 37.53
CA ALA A 69 -8.47 1.56 37.20
C ALA A 69 -7.54 2.51 37.96
N HIS A 70 -7.28 2.24 39.24
CA HIS A 70 -6.32 3.00 40.05
C HIS A 70 -4.90 2.85 39.52
N PHE A 71 -4.49 1.62 39.20
CA PHE A 71 -3.17 1.37 38.59
C PHE A 71 -2.99 2.16 37.29
N ARG A 72 -3.99 2.14 36.38
CA ARG A 72 -3.93 2.86 35.10
C ARG A 72 -3.85 4.37 35.30
N ASP A 73 -4.55 4.92 36.29
CA ASP A 73 -4.42 6.34 36.64
C ASP A 73 -3.02 6.68 37.15
N GLY A 74 -2.46 5.84 38.03
CA GLY A 74 -1.07 5.96 38.50
C GLY A 74 -0.05 5.85 37.36
N GLU A 75 -0.21 4.87 36.46
CA GLU A 75 0.65 4.63 35.29
C GLU A 75 0.71 5.89 34.40
N ARG A 76 -0.43 6.54 34.13
CA ARG A 76 -0.48 7.80 33.37
C ARG A 76 0.29 8.92 34.05
N LYS A 77 0.07 9.12 35.36
CA LYS A 77 0.73 10.19 36.13
C LYS A 77 2.24 9.98 36.19
N VAL A 78 2.70 8.76 36.42
CA VAL A 78 4.13 8.42 36.45
C VAL A 78 4.78 8.65 35.09
N ILE A 79 4.18 8.16 34.01
CA ILE A 79 4.72 8.36 32.65
C ILE A 79 4.77 9.85 32.31
N SER A 80 3.70 10.61 32.60
CA SER A 80 3.70 12.05 32.36
C SER A 80 4.80 12.78 33.14
N ARG A 81 5.05 12.40 34.40
CA ARG A 81 6.13 12.98 35.21
C ARG A 81 7.50 12.63 34.61
N LEU A 82 7.71 11.36 34.24
CA LEU A 82 8.96 10.89 33.66
C LEU A 82 9.28 11.62 32.37
N LEU A 83 8.30 11.82 31.47
CA LEU A 83 8.51 12.56 30.23
C LEU A 83 8.97 14.02 30.44
N ASN A 84 8.71 14.60 31.61
CA ASN A 84 9.13 15.95 31.97
C ASN A 84 10.52 16.03 32.64
N ASN A 85 11.15 14.90 32.97
CA ASN A 85 12.45 14.87 33.67
C ASN A 85 13.67 15.07 32.74
N GLY A 86 13.43 15.34 31.45
CA GLY A 86 14.46 15.50 30.42
C GLY A 86 14.74 14.21 29.63
N PRO A 87 15.78 14.22 28.76
CA PRO A 87 16.09 13.10 27.87
C PRO A 87 16.46 11.83 28.62
N GLN A 88 15.75 10.75 28.32
CA GLN A 88 16.01 9.41 28.85
C GLN A 88 15.46 8.34 27.90
N VAL A 89 15.81 7.08 28.14
CA VAL A 89 15.16 5.91 27.53
C VAL A 89 14.17 5.32 28.54
N LEU A 90 12.89 5.46 28.23
CA LEU A 90 11.77 5.04 29.07
C LEU A 90 11.16 3.74 28.53
N ALA A 91 11.23 2.64 29.29
CA ALA A 91 10.44 1.44 29.02
C ALA A 91 9.06 1.56 29.68
N THR A 92 8.00 1.23 28.93
CA THR A 92 6.61 1.32 29.42
C THR A 92 6.00 -0.04 29.69
N GLY A 93 5.02 -0.09 30.61
CA GLY A 93 4.14 -1.23 30.78
C GLY A 93 3.36 -1.53 29.51
N GLY A 94 3.02 -2.81 29.28
CA GLY A 94 2.36 -3.23 28.05
C GLY A 94 0.96 -2.60 27.84
N GLY A 95 0.32 -2.07 28.87
CA GLY A 95 -0.97 -1.38 28.74
C GLY A 95 -0.86 0.13 28.52
N ALA A 96 0.27 0.75 28.87
CA ALA A 96 0.45 2.20 28.93
C ALA A 96 0.06 2.92 27.62
N TYR A 97 0.51 2.41 26.48
CA TYR A 97 0.30 3.04 25.18
C TYR A 97 -1.15 2.90 24.66
N MET A 98 -1.99 2.08 25.30
CA MET A 98 -3.40 1.93 24.91
C MET A 98 -4.23 3.16 25.26
N HIS A 99 -3.79 3.96 26.25
CA HIS A 99 -4.51 5.14 26.68
C HIS A 99 -4.21 6.36 25.78
N PRO A 100 -5.23 7.04 25.20
CA PRO A 100 -5.01 8.16 24.28
C PRO A 100 -4.19 9.31 24.86
N GLU A 101 -4.43 9.67 26.12
CA GLU A 101 -3.68 10.75 26.81
C GLU A 101 -2.19 10.41 26.95
N THR A 102 -1.85 9.15 27.25
CA THR A 102 -0.46 8.70 27.32
C THR A 102 0.20 8.82 25.95
N ARG A 103 -0.48 8.42 24.86
CA ARG A 103 0.04 8.58 23.49
C ARG A 103 0.26 10.05 23.15
N GLN A 104 -0.68 10.93 23.50
CA GLN A 104 -0.54 12.36 23.27
C GLN A 104 0.67 12.94 24.01
N ARG A 105 0.83 12.64 25.31
CA ARG A 105 1.97 13.07 26.12
C ARG A 105 3.30 12.61 25.52
N ILE A 106 3.35 11.37 25.04
CA ILE A 106 4.53 10.80 24.39
C ILE A 106 4.82 11.53 23.08
N ARG A 107 3.81 11.84 22.25
CA ARG A 107 4.01 12.62 21.01
C ARG A 107 4.56 14.02 21.26
N GLU A 108 4.13 14.66 22.34
CA GLU A 108 4.57 16.01 22.70
C GLU A 108 6.01 16.04 23.25
N ASN A 109 6.39 15.04 24.06
CA ASN A 109 7.62 15.09 24.88
C ASN A 109 8.62 13.94 24.60
N GLY A 110 8.33 13.10 23.61
CA GLY A 110 9.09 11.89 23.34
C GLY A 110 9.10 11.47 21.88
N VAL A 111 9.80 10.36 21.63
CA VAL A 111 9.78 9.59 20.38
C VAL A 111 9.43 8.16 20.77
N SER A 112 8.25 7.71 20.35
CA SER A 112 7.77 6.36 20.62
C SER A 112 8.37 5.34 19.66
N ILE A 113 8.89 4.25 20.21
CA ILE A 113 9.47 3.13 19.46
C ILE A 113 8.72 1.86 19.86
N TRP A 114 7.94 1.33 18.92
CA TRP A 114 7.31 0.03 19.06
C TRP A 114 8.31 -1.09 18.81
N LEU A 115 8.61 -1.85 19.85
CA LEU A 115 9.33 -3.13 19.75
C LEU A 115 8.33 -4.23 19.40
N ARG A 116 8.18 -4.51 18.11
CA ARG A 116 7.29 -5.55 17.58
C ARG A 116 7.97 -6.91 17.69
N ALA A 117 7.25 -7.95 18.08
CA ALA A 117 7.80 -9.30 18.11
C ALA A 117 6.69 -10.30 17.86
N ASP A 118 6.86 -11.20 16.91
CA ASP A 118 5.83 -12.18 16.60
C ASP A 118 5.55 -13.13 17.78
N LEU A 119 4.34 -13.69 17.78
CA LEU A 119 3.85 -14.58 18.83
C LEU A 119 4.87 -15.69 19.21
N PRO A 120 5.52 -16.42 18.28
CA PRO A 120 6.49 -17.45 18.66
C PRO A 120 7.71 -16.91 19.42
N VAL A 121 8.14 -15.68 19.15
CA VAL A 121 9.26 -15.03 19.85
C VAL A 121 8.81 -14.59 21.24
N LEU A 122 7.64 -13.96 21.35
CA LEU A 122 7.04 -13.56 22.62
C LEU A 122 6.85 -14.78 23.53
N MET A 123 6.24 -15.85 23.03
CA MET A 123 6.00 -17.08 23.78
C MET A 123 7.29 -17.69 24.29
N ARG A 124 8.31 -17.86 23.43
CA ARG A 124 9.61 -18.42 23.86
C ARG A 124 10.30 -17.60 24.94
N ARG A 125 10.20 -16.27 24.90
CA ARG A 125 10.83 -15.38 25.88
C ARG A 125 10.06 -15.29 27.19
N VAL A 126 8.74 -15.32 27.10
CA VAL A 126 7.85 -15.23 28.25
C VAL A 126 7.82 -16.56 29.02
N MET A 127 7.83 -17.70 28.33
CA MET A 127 7.87 -19.03 28.97
C MET A 127 9.19 -19.33 29.69
N LYS A 128 10.28 -18.62 29.37
CA LYS A 128 11.58 -18.78 30.03
C LYS A 128 11.69 -18.07 31.39
N ARG A 129 10.68 -17.30 31.84
CA ARG A 129 10.72 -16.55 33.10
C ARG A 129 9.56 -16.96 34.01
N ASP A 130 9.88 -17.53 35.17
CA ASP A 130 8.94 -18.12 36.16
C ASP A 130 7.98 -17.14 36.89
N THR A 131 8.03 -15.83 36.59
CA THR A 131 7.57 -14.79 37.52
C THR A 131 6.36 -13.96 37.08
N ARG A 132 5.42 -14.45 36.26
CA ARG A 132 4.28 -13.62 35.78
C ARG A 132 2.88 -14.22 36.01
N PRO A 133 2.00 -13.57 36.81
CA PRO A 133 0.66 -14.07 37.15
C PRO A 133 -0.35 -14.14 35.99
N LEU A 134 -0.26 -13.24 34.99
CA LEU A 134 -1.22 -13.12 33.87
C LEU A 134 -1.32 -14.34 32.93
N LEU A 135 -0.46 -15.35 33.12
CA LEU A 135 -0.35 -16.54 32.28
C LEU A 135 -0.50 -17.85 33.07
N ARG A 136 -0.88 -17.77 34.35
CA ARG A 136 -1.05 -18.97 35.20
C ARG A 136 -2.43 -19.61 35.06
N ASP A 137 -3.46 -18.84 34.70
CA ASP A 137 -4.81 -19.36 34.51
C ASP A 137 -5.22 -19.33 33.03
N GLY A 138 -5.24 -20.49 32.37
CA GLY A 138 -5.76 -20.67 31.00
C GLY A 138 -4.72 -21.04 29.95
N ASN A 139 -4.96 -20.62 28.69
CA ASN A 139 -4.07 -20.86 27.54
C ASN A 139 -3.22 -19.59 27.25
N PRO A 140 -1.93 -19.57 27.65
CA PRO A 140 -1.04 -18.40 27.50
C PRO A 140 -0.92 -17.89 26.06
N GLU A 141 -0.91 -18.80 25.09
CA GLU A 141 -0.84 -18.46 23.67
C GLU A 141 -2.11 -17.76 23.20
N ALA A 142 -3.28 -18.27 23.60
CA ALA A 142 -4.57 -17.65 23.27
C ALA A 142 -4.70 -16.25 23.88
N THR A 143 -4.26 -16.07 25.13
CA THR A 143 -4.21 -14.76 25.79
C THR A 143 -3.27 -13.81 25.04
N MET A 144 -2.08 -14.28 24.65
CA MET A 144 -1.13 -13.47 23.89
C MET A 144 -1.68 -13.08 22.50
N ARG A 145 -2.39 -13.99 21.81
CA ARG A 145 -3.08 -13.69 20.54
C ARG A 145 -4.12 -12.59 20.70
N LYS A 146 -4.97 -12.66 21.73
CA LYS A 146 -5.95 -11.61 22.04
C LYS A 146 -5.28 -10.26 22.31
N LEU A 147 -4.16 -10.26 23.05
CA LEU A 147 -3.39 -9.05 23.30
C LEU A 147 -2.74 -8.48 22.03
N ILE A 148 -2.25 -9.33 21.13
CA ILE A 148 -1.72 -8.92 19.83
C ILE A 148 -2.82 -8.24 19.01
N GLU A 149 -3.96 -8.91 18.84
CA GLU A 149 -5.11 -8.41 18.07
C GLU A 149 -5.61 -7.06 18.59
N ALA A 150 -5.73 -6.92 19.91
CA ALA A 150 -6.21 -5.69 20.53
C ALA A 150 -5.18 -4.55 20.51
N ARG A 151 -3.87 -4.84 20.67
CA ARG A 151 -2.86 -3.81 20.95
C ARG A 151 -1.96 -3.45 19.77
N TYR A 152 -1.75 -4.34 18.81
CA TYR A 152 -0.87 -4.06 17.66
C TYR A 152 -1.37 -2.91 16.78
N PRO A 153 -2.68 -2.78 16.48
CA PRO A 153 -3.18 -1.63 15.74
C PRO A 153 -2.86 -0.31 16.43
N ILE A 154 -2.89 -0.28 17.77
CA ILE A 154 -2.60 0.92 18.56
C ILE A 154 -1.09 1.16 18.70
N TYR A 155 -0.28 0.12 18.88
CA TYR A 155 1.18 0.26 18.90
C TYR A 155 1.74 0.71 17.55
N ALA A 156 1.05 0.38 16.44
CA ALA A 156 1.41 0.83 15.10
C ALA A 156 1.29 2.36 14.92
N GLU A 157 0.65 3.09 15.85
CA GLU A 157 0.65 4.55 15.91
C GLU A 157 1.98 5.14 16.42
N ALA A 158 2.94 4.32 16.86
CA ALA A 158 4.25 4.78 17.33
C ALA A 158 5.07 5.43 16.21
N ASP A 159 5.92 6.39 16.59
CA ASP A 159 6.75 7.16 15.64
C ASP A 159 7.73 6.27 14.87
N MET A 160 8.15 5.16 15.50
CA MET A 160 9.05 4.17 14.91
C MET A 160 8.63 2.76 15.30
N THR A 161 8.85 1.80 14.40
CA THR A 161 8.75 0.36 14.69
C THR A 161 10.11 -0.30 14.49
N VAL A 162 10.47 -1.20 15.40
CA VAL A 162 11.70 -2.00 15.38
C VAL A 162 11.34 -3.44 15.70
N GLU A 163 11.78 -4.36 14.85
CA GLU A 163 11.52 -5.78 15.05
C GLU A 163 12.43 -6.33 16.16
N SER A 164 11.82 -7.02 17.12
CA SER A 164 12.47 -7.70 18.22
C SER A 164 12.42 -9.19 17.95
N ARG A 165 13.35 -9.64 17.11
CA ARG A 165 13.51 -11.04 16.70
C ARG A 165 14.41 -11.78 17.65
N ASP A 166 14.56 -13.08 17.43
CA ASP A 166 15.41 -13.97 18.22
C ASP A 166 16.90 -13.82 17.84
N GLU A 167 17.38 -12.59 17.87
CA GLU A 167 18.72 -12.16 17.50
C GLU A 167 19.31 -11.27 18.63
N PRO A 168 20.63 -11.01 18.62
CA PRO A 168 21.24 -10.15 19.63
C PRO A 168 20.57 -8.77 19.68
N HIS A 169 20.21 -8.32 20.88
CA HIS A 169 19.53 -7.04 21.08
C HIS A 169 20.33 -5.83 20.55
N ASP A 170 21.65 -5.96 20.37
CA ASP A 170 22.50 -4.92 19.80
C ASP A 170 22.13 -4.56 18.36
N LEU A 171 21.56 -5.50 17.59
CA LEU A 171 21.05 -5.22 16.24
C LEU A 171 19.87 -4.24 16.27
N ALA A 172 18.91 -4.48 17.16
CA ALA A 172 17.78 -3.57 17.38
C ALA A 172 18.26 -2.20 17.91
N VAL A 173 19.28 -2.17 18.77
CA VAL A 173 19.87 -0.91 19.26
C VAL A 173 20.52 -0.13 18.11
N ASN A 174 21.31 -0.80 17.26
CA ASN A 174 21.97 -0.16 16.12
C ASN A 174 20.94 0.39 15.12
N GLU A 175 19.86 -0.36 14.85
CA GLU A 175 18.75 0.09 14.02
C GLU A 175 18.08 1.35 14.60
N ILE A 176 17.80 1.36 15.91
CA ILE A 176 17.22 2.52 16.59
C ILE A 176 18.13 3.76 16.44
N VAL A 177 19.42 3.62 16.76
CA VAL A 177 20.37 4.74 16.69
C VAL A 177 20.48 5.28 15.26
N SER A 178 20.59 4.39 14.28
CA SER A 178 20.67 4.76 12.86
C SER A 178 19.45 5.55 12.40
N ARG A 179 18.24 5.08 12.75
CA ARG A 179 16.98 5.74 12.38
C ARG A 179 16.80 7.10 13.07
N LEU A 180 17.15 7.19 14.36
CA LEU A 180 17.15 8.47 15.09
C LEU A 180 18.14 9.47 14.48
N ALA A 181 19.29 9.01 13.99
CA ALA A 181 20.32 9.83 13.35
C ALA A 181 19.92 10.33 11.94
N ALA A 182 19.25 9.49 11.14
CA ALA A 182 18.73 9.87 9.83
C ALA A 182 17.58 10.90 9.94
N GLY A 183 16.87 10.88 11.08
CA GLY A 183 15.77 11.78 11.47
C GLY A 183 14.72 12.01 10.40
N SER A 184 14.42 10.96 9.67
CA SER A 184 13.10 10.78 9.08
C SER A 184 12.13 10.47 10.21
N ALA A 185 11.22 11.41 10.48
CA ALA A 185 9.88 11.10 11.01
C ALA A 185 8.96 10.59 9.88
N ALA A 186 9.55 9.98 8.85
CA ALA A 186 8.88 9.12 7.91
C ALA A 186 9.17 7.68 8.36
N PRO A 187 8.16 6.79 8.41
CA PRO A 187 8.37 5.43 8.83
C PRO A 187 9.35 4.77 7.86
N ALA A 188 10.55 4.47 8.34
CA ALA A 188 11.32 3.39 7.75
C ALA A 188 10.47 2.13 8.01
N GLY A 189 9.68 1.74 7.01
CA GLY A 189 9.07 0.43 6.97
C GLY A 189 10.14 -0.62 7.28
N PRO A 190 9.78 -1.72 7.95
CA PRO A 190 10.75 -2.72 8.37
C PRO A 190 11.60 -3.16 7.17
N LEU A 191 12.92 -3.26 7.37
CA LEU A 191 13.71 -4.30 6.71
C LEU A 191 13.11 -5.63 7.21
N GLN A 192 12.02 -6.04 6.56
CA GLN A 192 11.41 -7.33 6.80
C GLN A 192 12.48 -8.37 6.50
N SER A 193 12.70 -9.30 7.43
CA SER A 193 13.06 -10.65 7.02
C SER A 193 12.03 -11.04 5.97
N PRO A 194 12.44 -11.49 4.76
CA PRO A 194 11.55 -11.62 3.64
C PRO A 194 10.31 -12.40 4.08
N SER A 195 9.15 -11.72 4.11
CA SER A 195 7.87 -12.41 3.98
C SER A 195 8.04 -13.30 2.75
N PRO A 196 7.69 -14.61 2.80
CA PRO A 196 7.92 -15.51 1.67
C PRO A 196 7.39 -14.83 0.41
N SER A 197 8.28 -14.56 -0.54
CA SER A 197 7.94 -13.79 -1.72
C SER A 197 6.85 -14.56 -2.45
N ARG A 198 5.66 -13.96 -2.55
CA ARG A 198 4.59 -14.56 -3.32
C ARG A 198 4.89 -14.26 -4.78
N SER A 199 4.79 -15.29 -5.62
CA SER A 199 5.02 -15.16 -7.04
C SER A 199 3.76 -15.60 -7.77
N VAL A 200 3.23 -14.71 -8.61
CA VAL A 200 2.14 -15.04 -9.54
C VAL A 200 2.74 -15.04 -10.94
N ARG A 201 2.65 -16.17 -11.64
CA ARG A 201 3.13 -16.30 -13.01
C ARG A 201 2.05 -15.90 -14.00
N ILE A 202 2.41 -15.07 -14.97
CA ILE A 202 1.56 -14.69 -16.10
C ILE A 202 1.93 -15.60 -17.27
N GLU A 203 1.05 -16.53 -17.62
CA GLU A 203 1.28 -17.53 -18.65
C GLU A 203 0.96 -16.96 -20.05
N LEU A 204 2.00 -16.69 -20.83
CA LEU A 204 1.94 -16.16 -22.21
C LEU A 204 2.95 -16.87 -23.14
N GLY A 205 3.24 -18.14 -22.88
CA GLY A 205 4.24 -18.93 -23.61
C GLY A 205 5.65 -18.38 -23.38
N ASP A 206 6.40 -18.13 -24.45
CA ASP A 206 7.77 -17.58 -24.38
C ASP A 206 7.84 -16.16 -23.77
N ARG A 207 6.69 -15.48 -23.69
CA ARG A 207 6.57 -14.13 -23.11
C ARG A 207 6.07 -14.16 -21.65
N SER A 208 6.04 -15.34 -21.03
CA SER A 208 5.61 -15.48 -19.63
C SER A 208 6.58 -14.78 -18.69
N TYR A 209 6.05 -14.18 -17.65
CA TYR A 209 6.83 -13.46 -16.64
C TYR A 209 6.20 -13.61 -15.26
N ASP A 210 7.01 -13.35 -14.23
CA ASP A 210 6.55 -13.43 -12.84
C ASP A 210 6.21 -12.04 -12.29
N VAL A 211 5.22 -11.99 -11.41
CA VAL A 211 4.93 -10.87 -10.52
C VAL A 211 5.38 -11.26 -9.12
N LEU A 212 6.40 -10.59 -8.59
CA LEU A 212 6.90 -10.78 -7.23
C LEU A 212 6.19 -9.82 -6.29
N ILE A 213 5.62 -10.35 -5.22
CA ILE A 213 4.82 -9.58 -4.25
C ILE A 213 5.36 -9.87 -2.85
N ALA A 214 6.00 -8.86 -2.26
CA ALA A 214 6.47 -8.89 -0.88
C ALA A 214 6.78 -7.48 -0.40
N SER A 215 7.19 -7.32 0.85
CA SER A 215 7.75 -6.07 1.36
C SER A 215 9.24 -6.02 1.13
N GLY A 216 9.77 -4.82 0.88
CA GLY A 216 11.21 -4.55 0.89
C GLY A 216 11.96 -5.08 -0.33
N LEU A 217 11.24 -5.51 -1.37
CA LEU A 217 11.82 -5.98 -2.63
C LEU A 217 12.63 -4.91 -3.38
N LEU A 218 12.37 -3.62 -3.12
CA LEU A 218 13.07 -2.53 -3.78
C LEU A 218 14.58 -2.55 -3.47
N ALA A 219 14.96 -2.87 -2.24
CA ALA A 219 16.36 -2.98 -1.83
C ALA A 219 17.07 -4.19 -2.46
N ASP A 220 16.32 -5.25 -2.79
CA ASP A 220 16.84 -6.49 -3.38
C ASP A 220 16.70 -6.54 -4.91
N THR A 221 16.20 -5.46 -5.53
CA THR A 221 15.85 -5.44 -6.96
C THR A 221 17.04 -5.76 -7.87
N GLY A 222 18.24 -5.26 -7.59
CA GLY A 222 19.45 -5.59 -8.35
C GLY A 222 19.73 -7.09 -8.34
N ALA A 223 19.70 -7.73 -7.17
CA ALA A 223 19.95 -9.17 -7.04
C ALA A 223 18.85 -10.00 -7.72
N LEU A 224 17.59 -9.56 -7.61
CA LEU A 224 16.44 -10.19 -8.29
C LEU A 224 16.55 -10.11 -9.80
N ILE A 225 16.95 -8.96 -10.35
CA ILE A 225 17.17 -8.80 -11.79
C ILE A 225 18.34 -9.68 -12.25
N LYS A 226 19.48 -9.62 -11.56
CA LYS A 226 20.67 -10.39 -11.95
C LYS A 226 20.42 -11.88 -11.98
N SER A 227 19.76 -12.42 -10.95
CA SER A 227 19.46 -13.85 -10.83
C SER A 227 18.47 -14.36 -11.89
N ARG A 228 17.54 -13.51 -12.34
CA ARG A 228 16.46 -13.91 -13.26
C ARG A 228 16.73 -13.53 -14.72
N LEU A 229 17.41 -12.42 -14.96
CA LEU A 229 17.56 -11.78 -16.27
C LEU A 229 19.03 -11.59 -16.71
N GLY A 230 19.98 -11.93 -15.83
CA GLY A 230 21.43 -11.83 -16.09
C GLY A 230 22.03 -10.48 -15.74
N ALA A 231 23.35 -10.35 -15.94
CA ALA A 231 24.07 -9.09 -15.77
C ALA A 231 23.79 -8.17 -16.98
N VAL A 232 22.85 -7.24 -16.79
CA VAL A 232 22.38 -6.30 -17.83
C VAL A 232 22.34 -4.88 -17.28
N LYS A 233 22.47 -3.88 -18.14
CA LYS A 233 22.32 -2.49 -17.71
C LYS A 233 20.84 -2.13 -17.53
N CYS A 234 20.57 -1.27 -16.56
CA CYS A 234 19.23 -0.87 -16.15
C CYS A 234 19.14 0.67 -16.12
N GLY A 235 18.31 1.24 -16.99
CA GLY A 235 17.94 2.66 -16.95
C GLY A 235 16.62 2.88 -16.22
N ILE A 236 16.65 3.60 -15.10
CA ILE A 236 15.46 3.87 -14.29
C ILE A 236 14.66 5.03 -14.91
N VAL A 237 13.34 4.90 -14.97
CA VAL A 237 12.42 6.00 -15.31
C VAL A 237 11.43 6.17 -14.16
N THR A 238 11.33 7.38 -13.61
CA THR A 238 10.46 7.70 -12.46
C THR A 238 9.88 9.11 -12.59
N ASP A 239 8.90 9.46 -11.76
CA ASP A 239 8.51 10.86 -11.54
C ASP A 239 9.15 11.45 -10.28
N GLU A 240 9.07 12.77 -10.13
CA GLU A 240 9.63 13.51 -9.00
C GLU A 240 9.09 13.09 -7.63
N ASN A 241 7.81 12.73 -7.52
CA ASN A 241 7.22 12.36 -6.23
C ASN A 241 7.79 11.02 -5.77
N VAL A 242 7.82 10.05 -6.68
CA VAL A 242 8.37 8.72 -6.41
C VAL A 242 9.88 8.80 -6.19
N ALA A 243 10.58 9.66 -6.95
CA ALA A 243 12.02 9.83 -6.84
C ALA A 243 12.46 10.28 -5.44
N ARG A 244 11.73 11.22 -4.84
CA ARG A 244 12.02 11.74 -3.48
C ARG A 244 11.96 10.67 -2.39
N HIS A 245 11.20 9.60 -2.62
CA HIS A 245 10.99 8.55 -1.62
C HIS A 245 11.82 7.29 -1.89
N HIS A 246 11.92 6.86 -3.15
CA HIS A 246 12.27 5.48 -3.48
C HIS A 246 13.45 5.34 -4.45
N LEU A 247 13.82 6.40 -5.19
CA LEU A 247 14.84 6.30 -6.24
C LEU A 247 16.22 5.89 -5.70
N SER A 248 16.67 6.50 -4.60
CA SER A 248 17.99 6.20 -4.01
C SER A 248 18.12 4.72 -3.64
N THR A 249 17.07 4.12 -3.07
CA THR A 249 17.06 2.71 -2.70
C THR A 249 17.22 1.81 -3.91
N LEU A 250 16.51 2.10 -5.00
CA LEU A 250 16.62 1.33 -6.24
C LEU A 250 17.97 1.52 -6.92
N GLU A 251 18.47 2.75 -6.97
CA GLU A 251 19.80 3.03 -7.52
C GLU A 251 20.88 2.26 -6.78
N ASP A 252 20.87 2.29 -5.44
CA ASP A 252 21.85 1.60 -4.61
C ASP A 252 21.78 0.08 -4.82
N SER A 253 20.57 -0.48 -4.90
CA SER A 253 20.34 -1.89 -5.23
C SER A 253 20.96 -2.27 -6.58
N LEU A 254 20.69 -1.50 -7.64
CA LEU A 254 21.24 -1.76 -8.98
C LEU A 254 22.76 -1.53 -9.05
N LYS A 255 23.28 -0.51 -8.36
CA LYS A 255 24.73 -0.21 -8.29
C LYS A 255 25.50 -1.34 -7.60
N SER A 256 24.95 -1.90 -6.52
CA SER A 256 25.59 -2.98 -5.77
C SER A 256 25.83 -4.24 -6.63
N GLU A 257 25.02 -4.45 -7.66
CA GLU A 257 25.14 -5.57 -8.59
C GLU A 257 25.81 -5.21 -9.92
N GLY A 258 26.25 -3.95 -10.08
CA GLY A 258 26.87 -3.46 -11.31
C GLY A 258 25.91 -3.27 -12.48
N LEU A 259 24.60 -3.13 -12.21
CA LEU A 259 23.55 -3.07 -13.23
C LEU A 259 23.11 -1.64 -13.57
N PHE A 260 23.48 -0.63 -12.77
CA PHE A 260 22.93 0.72 -12.91
C PHE A 260 23.50 1.49 -14.12
N ALA A 261 22.62 1.96 -15.03
CA ALA A 261 22.98 2.77 -16.19
C ALA A 261 22.72 4.28 -15.99
N GLY A 262 21.74 4.63 -15.16
CA GLY A 262 21.32 6.01 -14.92
C GLY A 262 19.82 6.11 -14.62
N SER A 263 19.39 7.32 -14.26
CA SER A 263 18.01 7.62 -13.85
C SER A 263 17.45 8.81 -14.63
N ILE A 264 16.21 8.69 -15.08
CA ILE A 264 15.45 9.75 -15.75
C ILE A 264 14.24 10.08 -14.87
N VAL A 265 14.23 11.31 -14.33
CA VAL A 265 13.13 11.85 -13.54
C VAL A 265 12.26 12.73 -14.43
N MET A 266 10.96 12.41 -14.46
CA MET A 266 9.92 13.10 -15.22
C MET A 266 9.03 13.95 -14.32
N THR A 267 8.34 14.93 -14.90
CA THR A 267 7.29 15.67 -14.21
C THR A 267 6.13 14.73 -13.85
N PRO A 268 5.59 14.78 -12.61
CA PRO A 268 4.47 13.94 -12.21
C PRO A 268 3.16 14.38 -12.88
N GLY A 269 2.30 13.41 -13.19
CA GLY A 269 0.92 13.64 -13.63
C GLY A 269 0.56 13.05 -14.99
N GLU A 270 -0.74 12.89 -15.24
CA GLU A 270 -1.28 12.25 -16.45
C GLU A 270 -0.90 12.99 -17.75
N ALA A 271 -0.64 14.30 -17.68
CA ALA A 271 -0.23 15.10 -18.83
C ALA A 271 1.13 14.69 -19.42
N THR A 272 1.99 14.04 -18.62
CA THR A 272 3.29 13.52 -19.06
C THR A 272 3.13 12.34 -20.02
N LYS A 273 1.94 11.72 -20.11
CA LYS A 273 1.63 10.73 -21.14
C LYS A 273 1.31 11.43 -22.46
N SER A 274 2.33 11.98 -23.11
CA SER A 274 2.22 12.74 -24.37
C SER A 274 3.33 12.35 -25.36
N PHE A 275 3.14 12.68 -26.64
CA PHE A 275 4.20 12.49 -27.65
C PHE A 275 5.47 13.28 -27.34
N ARG A 276 5.31 14.50 -26.82
CA ARG A 276 6.45 15.36 -26.47
C ARG A 276 7.31 14.69 -25.41
N ASP A 277 6.68 14.24 -24.33
CA ASP A 277 7.37 13.62 -23.21
C ASP A 277 7.89 12.22 -23.56
N LEU A 278 7.20 11.47 -24.45
CA LEU A 278 7.70 10.22 -25.02
C LEU A 278 8.97 10.43 -25.85
N ALA A 279 9.02 11.46 -26.70
CA ALA A 279 10.19 11.77 -27.52
C ALA A 279 11.40 12.10 -26.63
N THR A 280 11.22 13.02 -25.69
CA THR A 280 12.27 13.39 -24.72
C THR A 280 12.74 12.19 -23.90
N LEU A 281 11.81 11.35 -23.42
CA LEU A 281 12.17 10.14 -22.68
C LEU A 281 12.99 9.17 -23.55
N SER A 282 12.60 8.99 -24.81
CA SER A 282 13.28 8.08 -25.74
C SER A 282 14.71 8.53 -26.03
N GLU A 283 14.93 9.83 -26.25
CA GLU A 283 16.26 10.42 -26.46
C GLU A 283 17.15 10.22 -25.22
N ARG A 284 16.63 10.53 -24.03
CA ARG A 284 17.39 10.36 -22.77
C ARG A 284 17.72 8.89 -22.48
N LEU A 285 16.83 7.96 -22.81
CA LEU A 285 17.12 6.51 -22.68
C LEU A 285 18.23 6.06 -23.66
N LEU A 286 18.32 6.65 -24.86
CA LEU A 286 19.42 6.39 -25.78
C LEU A 286 20.74 6.97 -25.27
N GLU A 287 20.71 8.14 -24.64
CA GLU A 287 21.89 8.80 -24.04
C GLU A 287 22.50 7.99 -22.89
N LEU A 288 21.70 7.19 -22.17
CA LEU A 288 22.20 6.23 -21.18
C LEU A 288 23.01 5.08 -21.81
N GLY A 289 23.03 4.96 -23.13
CA GLY A 289 23.76 3.92 -23.85
C GLY A 289 23.17 2.52 -23.69
N LEU A 290 21.86 2.41 -23.42
CA LEU A 290 21.18 1.12 -23.34
C LEU A 290 21.19 0.41 -24.69
N GLU A 291 21.52 -0.88 -24.66
CA GLU A 291 21.51 -1.79 -25.80
C GLU A 291 20.25 -2.68 -25.81
N ARG A 292 20.06 -3.48 -26.86
CA ARG A 292 18.85 -4.32 -27.02
C ARG A 292 18.64 -5.34 -25.89
N GLY A 293 19.74 -5.82 -25.29
CA GLY A 293 19.73 -6.77 -24.19
C GLY A 293 19.47 -6.13 -22.82
N ASP A 294 19.52 -4.81 -22.70
CA ASP A 294 19.39 -4.09 -21.44
C ASP A 294 17.92 -3.90 -21.02
N LEU A 295 17.73 -3.21 -19.89
CA LEU A 295 16.42 -3.01 -19.28
C LEU A 295 16.10 -1.53 -19.09
N VAL A 296 14.88 -1.17 -19.46
CA VAL A 296 14.21 0.01 -18.89
C VAL A 296 13.53 -0.42 -17.57
N VAL A 297 13.61 0.39 -16.53
CA VAL A 297 13.03 0.10 -15.22
C VAL A 297 12.07 1.21 -14.82
N PRO A 298 10.78 1.13 -15.20
CA PRO A 298 9.76 2.07 -14.73
C PRO A 298 9.52 1.89 -13.23
N LEU A 299 9.90 2.90 -12.44
CA LEU A 299 9.61 3.01 -11.01
C LEU A 299 8.52 4.07 -10.82
N GLY A 300 7.27 3.64 -10.64
CA GLY A 300 6.18 4.61 -10.52
C GLY A 300 4.78 4.02 -10.55
N GLY A 301 3.76 4.88 -10.55
CA GLY A 301 2.38 4.49 -10.78
C GLY A 301 2.09 4.15 -12.25
N GLY A 302 0.81 4.00 -12.60
CA GLY A 302 0.39 3.65 -13.97
C GLY A 302 0.86 4.63 -15.04
N VAL A 303 1.01 5.91 -14.71
CA VAL A 303 1.49 6.94 -15.65
C VAL A 303 2.90 6.64 -16.16
N ILE A 304 3.85 6.45 -15.23
CA ILE A 304 5.24 6.11 -15.56
C ILE A 304 5.32 4.73 -16.18
N GLY A 305 4.54 3.77 -15.68
CA GLY A 305 4.45 2.42 -16.25
C GLY A 305 4.06 2.43 -17.74
N ASP A 306 2.98 3.14 -18.08
CA ASP A 306 2.49 3.23 -19.47
C ASP A 306 3.49 3.95 -20.38
N LEU A 307 4.01 5.11 -19.94
CA LEU A 307 4.91 5.92 -20.74
C LEU A 307 6.25 5.23 -20.99
N ALA A 308 6.90 4.74 -19.93
CA ALA A 308 8.20 4.10 -20.03
C ALA A 308 8.10 2.69 -20.63
N GLY A 309 7.01 1.97 -20.40
CA GLY A 309 6.70 0.72 -21.10
C GLY A 309 6.52 0.94 -22.61
N PHE A 310 5.85 2.03 -23.01
CA PHE A 310 5.70 2.35 -24.43
C PHE A 310 7.03 2.75 -25.05
N ALA A 311 7.81 3.60 -24.37
CA ALA A 311 9.17 3.94 -24.78
C ALA A 311 10.01 2.67 -24.98
N ALA A 312 10.01 1.74 -24.01
CA ALA A 312 10.72 0.47 -24.12
C ALA A 312 10.26 -0.38 -25.32
N GLY A 313 8.95 -0.39 -25.62
CA GLY A 313 8.38 -1.13 -26.74
C GLY A 313 8.80 -0.62 -28.13
N ILE A 314 9.12 0.68 -28.27
CA ILE A 314 9.54 1.28 -29.55
C ILE A 314 11.05 1.47 -29.65
N LEU A 315 11.72 1.69 -28.51
CA LEU A 315 13.16 1.93 -28.44
C LEU A 315 13.91 0.72 -29.01
N ARG A 316 14.81 0.94 -29.97
CA ARG A 316 15.54 -0.12 -30.69
C ARG A 316 14.64 -1.27 -31.18
N ARG A 317 13.38 -0.98 -31.53
CA ARG A 317 12.36 -1.97 -31.94
C ARG A 317 11.98 -2.98 -30.84
N GLY A 318 12.06 -2.56 -29.58
CA GLY A 318 11.71 -3.36 -28.41
C GLY A 318 12.93 -3.68 -27.55
N ILE A 319 13.10 -2.93 -26.48
CA ILE A 319 13.98 -3.25 -25.35
C ILE A 319 13.11 -3.86 -24.23
N ARG A 320 13.67 -4.78 -23.46
CA ARG A 320 13.00 -5.39 -22.31
C ARG A 320 12.79 -4.36 -21.19
N PHE A 321 11.82 -4.60 -20.32
CA PHE A 321 11.64 -3.76 -19.14
C PHE A 321 11.22 -4.56 -17.90
N VAL A 322 11.54 -4.02 -16.72
CA VAL A 322 11.11 -4.55 -15.42
C VAL A 322 10.27 -3.49 -14.74
N GLN A 323 9.02 -3.80 -14.42
CA GLN A 323 8.08 -2.83 -13.87
C GLN A 323 8.08 -2.86 -12.34
N ILE A 324 8.21 -1.69 -11.72
CA ILE A 324 8.18 -1.53 -10.26
C ILE A 324 7.01 -0.58 -9.90
N PRO A 325 5.78 -1.12 -9.82
CA PRO A 325 4.58 -0.33 -9.54
C PRO A 325 4.57 0.23 -8.11
N THR A 326 4.38 1.55 -7.97
CA THR A 326 4.41 2.26 -6.67
C THR A 326 3.06 2.82 -6.21
N SER A 327 1.97 2.51 -6.92
CA SER A 327 0.60 2.76 -6.45
C SER A 327 -0.18 1.45 -6.36
N LEU A 328 -1.19 1.40 -5.47
CA LEU A 328 -2.01 0.20 -5.34
C LEU A 328 -2.67 -0.15 -6.69
N LEU A 329 -3.22 0.86 -7.38
CA LEU A 329 -3.80 0.69 -8.72
C LEU A 329 -2.82 0.02 -9.68
N ALA A 330 -1.56 0.48 -9.69
CA ALA A 330 -0.56 -0.10 -10.58
C ALA A 330 -0.17 -1.53 -10.18
N GLN A 331 -0.10 -1.82 -8.87
CA GLN A 331 0.24 -3.15 -8.36
C GLN A 331 -0.85 -4.19 -8.66
N VAL A 332 -2.12 -3.79 -8.69
CA VAL A 332 -3.26 -4.72 -8.85
C VAL A 332 -3.85 -4.75 -10.24
N ASP A 333 -3.56 -3.74 -11.06
CA ASP A 333 -4.11 -3.62 -12.40
C ASP A 333 -3.01 -3.27 -13.42
N SER A 334 -2.61 -2.01 -13.55
CA SER A 334 -1.91 -1.54 -14.76
C SER A 334 -0.54 -2.18 -15.03
N SER A 335 0.13 -2.79 -14.05
CA SER A 335 1.41 -3.49 -14.26
C SER A 335 1.29 -4.88 -14.91
N VAL A 336 0.07 -5.39 -15.08
CA VAL A 336 -0.17 -6.72 -15.65
C VAL A 336 -0.87 -6.63 -17.01
N GLY A 337 -0.39 -7.40 -17.99
CA GLY A 337 -1.03 -7.56 -19.29
C GLY A 337 -0.61 -6.58 -20.38
N GLY A 338 0.57 -5.96 -20.22
CA GLY A 338 1.39 -5.40 -21.31
C GLY A 338 0.81 -4.19 -22.06
N LYS A 339 -0.30 -3.61 -21.61
CA LYS A 339 -0.82 -2.39 -22.24
C LYS A 339 0.07 -1.23 -21.85
N THR A 340 0.65 -0.57 -22.84
CA THR A 340 1.47 0.63 -22.64
C THR A 340 0.97 1.70 -23.61
N GLY A 341 1.16 2.98 -23.28
CA GLY A 341 0.71 4.03 -24.19
C GLY A 341 0.72 5.44 -23.63
N ILE A 342 0.27 6.36 -24.47
CA ILE A 342 0.15 7.79 -24.18
C ILE A 342 -1.26 8.29 -24.53
N ASN A 343 -1.56 9.48 -24.04
CA ASN A 343 -2.78 10.20 -24.31
C ASN A 343 -2.62 11.12 -25.51
N THR A 344 -3.74 11.42 -26.16
CA THR A 344 -3.83 12.41 -27.22
C THR A 344 -5.02 13.35 -26.94
N PRO A 345 -5.16 14.47 -27.65
CA PRO A 345 -6.34 15.34 -27.52
C PRO A 345 -7.67 14.59 -27.75
N GLN A 346 -7.65 13.50 -28.51
CA GLN A 346 -8.83 12.67 -28.80
C GLN A 346 -9.17 11.70 -27.67
N GLY A 347 -8.24 11.40 -26.75
CA GLY A 347 -8.53 10.53 -25.61
C GLY A 347 -7.29 9.88 -24.97
N LYS A 348 -7.54 9.20 -23.84
CA LYS A 348 -6.50 8.49 -23.09
C LYS A 348 -6.08 7.19 -23.76
N ASN A 349 -4.79 6.87 -23.68
CA ASN A 349 -4.21 5.59 -24.08
C ASN A 349 -4.53 5.16 -25.52
N LEU A 350 -4.84 6.09 -26.43
CA LEU A 350 -5.24 5.75 -27.81
C LEU A 350 -4.05 5.31 -28.67
N ILE A 351 -2.83 5.67 -28.27
CA ILE A 351 -1.60 5.34 -28.98
C ILE A 351 -0.68 4.60 -28.03
N GLY A 352 -0.21 3.43 -28.45
CA GLY A 352 0.60 2.55 -27.62
C GLY A 352 0.84 1.20 -28.27
N VAL A 353 1.44 0.28 -27.50
CA VAL A 353 1.75 -1.09 -27.92
C VAL A 353 1.44 -2.08 -26.81
N PHE A 354 1.17 -3.32 -27.19
CA PHE A 354 1.21 -4.45 -26.26
C PHE A 354 2.66 -4.91 -26.11
N HIS A 355 3.30 -4.54 -25.00
CA HIS A 355 4.69 -4.89 -24.68
C HIS A 355 4.75 -5.44 -23.26
N GLN A 356 5.06 -6.74 -23.12
CA GLN A 356 5.05 -7.42 -21.83
C GLN A 356 6.35 -7.13 -21.04
N PRO A 357 6.27 -6.91 -19.72
CA PRO A 357 7.46 -6.82 -18.88
C PRO A 357 8.17 -8.18 -18.82
N SER A 358 9.46 -8.16 -18.53
CA SER A 358 10.24 -9.37 -18.21
C SER A 358 10.09 -9.79 -16.74
N LEU A 359 9.68 -8.87 -15.86
CA LEU A 359 9.43 -9.08 -14.44
C LEU A 359 8.59 -7.91 -13.91
N VAL A 360 7.71 -8.18 -12.94
CA VAL A 360 7.05 -7.14 -12.14
C VAL A 360 7.46 -7.32 -10.68
N ILE A 361 7.90 -6.24 -10.04
CA ILE A 361 8.30 -6.23 -8.62
C ILE A 361 7.31 -5.34 -7.85
N ALA A 362 6.27 -5.95 -7.32
CA ALA A 362 5.28 -5.30 -6.47
C ALA A 362 5.76 -5.26 -5.02
N ASP A 363 6.66 -4.31 -4.73
CA ASP A 363 7.05 -4.01 -3.35
C ASP A 363 5.88 -3.34 -2.62
N THR A 364 5.36 -4.01 -1.62
CA THR A 364 4.23 -3.51 -0.82
C THR A 364 4.64 -2.40 0.16
N SER A 365 5.93 -2.27 0.48
CA SER A 365 6.45 -1.23 1.39
C SER A 365 6.47 0.17 0.77
N VAL A 366 6.56 0.27 -0.57
CA VAL A 366 6.54 1.57 -1.25
C VAL A 366 5.18 2.26 -1.16
N LEU A 367 4.11 1.49 -0.87
CA LEU A 367 2.76 2.03 -0.67
C LEU A 367 2.62 2.83 0.64
N THR A 368 3.59 2.73 1.56
CA THR A 368 3.57 3.50 2.83
C THR A 368 3.69 5.00 2.62
N THR A 369 4.24 5.43 1.48
CA THR A 369 4.33 6.85 1.09
C THR A 369 3.21 7.27 0.15
N LEU A 370 2.29 6.38 -0.23
CA LEU A 370 1.20 6.69 -1.16
C LEU A 370 0.11 7.51 -0.45
N PRO A 371 -0.33 8.65 -1.00
CA PRO A 371 -1.41 9.43 -0.39
C PRO A 371 -2.68 8.60 -0.18
N SER A 372 -3.36 8.75 0.95
CA SER A 372 -4.53 7.92 1.29
C SER A 372 -5.65 7.97 0.26
N ARG A 373 -5.84 9.12 -0.44
CA ARG A 373 -6.78 9.25 -1.55
C ARG A 373 -6.42 8.33 -2.73
N GLN A 374 -5.14 8.27 -3.09
CA GLN A 374 -4.62 7.38 -4.15
C GLN A 374 -4.71 5.91 -3.73
N MET A 375 -4.48 5.60 -2.45
CA MET A 375 -4.69 4.26 -1.91
C MET A 375 -6.14 3.82 -2.04
N ARG A 376 -7.10 4.69 -1.68
CA ARG A 376 -8.55 4.41 -1.86
C ARG A 376 -8.92 4.27 -3.32
N ALA A 377 -8.42 5.13 -4.20
CA ALA A 377 -8.66 5.01 -5.64
C ALA A 377 -8.16 3.65 -6.17
N GLY A 378 -6.95 3.21 -5.80
CA GLY A 378 -6.47 1.89 -6.18
C GLY A 378 -7.30 0.73 -5.60
N TYR A 379 -7.90 0.91 -4.43
CA TYR A 379 -8.76 -0.10 -3.81
C TYR A 379 -10.03 -0.38 -4.63
N ALA A 380 -10.55 0.60 -5.37
CA ALA A 380 -11.70 0.38 -6.26
C ALA A 380 -11.42 -0.76 -7.25
N GLU A 381 -10.20 -0.81 -7.81
CA GLU A 381 -9.78 -1.89 -8.71
C GLU A 381 -9.62 -3.23 -8.01
N VAL A 382 -9.20 -3.25 -6.74
CA VAL A 382 -9.19 -4.46 -5.91
C VAL A 382 -10.60 -5.02 -5.76
N ALA A 383 -11.56 -4.17 -5.39
CA ALA A 383 -12.95 -4.57 -5.23
C ALA A 383 -13.57 -5.05 -6.54
N LYS A 384 -13.19 -4.46 -7.68
CA LYS A 384 -13.64 -4.83 -9.03
C LYS A 384 -13.48 -6.33 -9.31
N TYR A 385 -12.35 -6.94 -8.92
CA TYR A 385 -12.11 -8.37 -9.12
C TYR A 385 -13.10 -9.25 -8.35
N GLY A 386 -13.43 -8.86 -7.11
CA GLY A 386 -14.45 -9.56 -6.33
C GLY A 386 -15.85 -9.39 -6.93
N LEU A 387 -16.16 -8.17 -7.38
CA LEU A 387 -17.46 -7.85 -7.99
C LEU A 387 -17.70 -8.52 -9.34
N LEU A 388 -16.65 -8.70 -10.15
CA LEU A 388 -16.78 -9.24 -11.50
C LEU A 388 -16.75 -10.77 -11.57
N GLY A 389 -16.07 -11.45 -10.63
CA GLY A 389 -15.80 -12.89 -10.78
C GLY A 389 -15.46 -13.68 -9.51
N ASP A 390 -15.37 -13.03 -8.34
CA ASP A 390 -15.05 -13.74 -7.09
C ASP A 390 -15.83 -13.16 -5.90
N ALA A 391 -17.05 -13.65 -5.72
CA ALA A 391 -17.92 -13.25 -4.62
C ALA A 391 -17.28 -13.51 -3.24
N LYS A 392 -16.47 -14.58 -3.10
CA LYS A 392 -15.79 -14.90 -1.83
C LYS A 392 -14.72 -13.87 -1.52
N PHE A 393 -13.99 -13.40 -2.53
CA PHE A 393 -13.04 -12.32 -2.36
C PHE A 393 -13.72 -11.00 -2.01
N PHE A 394 -14.87 -10.68 -2.61
CA PHE A 394 -15.65 -9.49 -2.21
C PHE A 394 -16.10 -9.57 -0.74
N VAL A 395 -16.64 -10.72 -0.30
CA VAL A 395 -16.98 -10.94 1.13
C VAL A 395 -15.76 -10.84 2.03
N TRP A 396 -14.60 -11.33 1.58
CA TRP A 396 -13.35 -11.16 2.32
C TRP A 396 -12.98 -9.67 2.46
N LEU A 397 -13.13 -8.88 1.39
CA LEU A 397 -12.89 -7.45 1.40
C LEU A 397 -13.85 -6.71 2.36
N GLU A 398 -15.14 -7.02 2.36
CA GLU A 398 -16.13 -6.45 3.31
C GLU A 398 -15.64 -6.57 4.77
N ASN A 399 -14.96 -7.67 5.11
CA ASN A 399 -14.47 -7.96 6.46
C ASN A 399 -13.04 -7.49 6.75
N ASN A 400 -12.22 -7.18 5.74
CA ASN A 400 -10.77 -7.00 5.89
C ASN A 400 -10.22 -5.72 5.27
N TRP A 401 -11.07 -4.87 4.69
CA TRP A 401 -10.61 -3.70 3.92
C TRP A 401 -9.71 -2.77 4.74
N GLN A 402 -9.99 -2.56 6.02
CA GLN A 402 -9.16 -1.71 6.88
C GLN A 402 -7.71 -2.23 6.96
N GLY A 403 -7.53 -3.55 6.96
CA GLY A 403 -6.21 -4.19 6.94
C GLY A 403 -5.46 -3.98 5.62
N VAL A 404 -6.16 -3.77 4.50
CA VAL A 404 -5.53 -3.42 3.21
C VAL A 404 -4.88 -2.04 3.27
N PHE A 405 -5.40 -1.12 4.08
CA PHE A 405 -4.82 0.20 4.31
C PHE A 405 -3.74 0.20 5.42
N GLY A 406 -3.54 -0.91 6.12
CA GLY A 406 -2.62 -0.99 7.26
C GLY A 406 -1.17 -1.28 6.85
N ASN A 407 -0.30 -0.27 6.87
CA ASN A 407 1.18 -0.29 6.92
C ASN A 407 1.87 -1.57 6.41
N ASN A 408 1.55 -1.99 5.19
CA ASN A 408 2.10 -3.19 4.59
C ASN A 408 1.85 -4.51 5.37
N GLY A 409 0.60 -4.71 5.81
CA GLY A 409 0.15 -5.92 6.48
C GLY A 409 -0.23 -7.06 5.52
N PRO A 410 -0.45 -8.28 6.04
CA PRO A 410 -0.77 -9.46 5.24
C PRO A 410 -2.08 -9.35 4.44
N ALA A 411 -3.03 -8.51 4.88
CA ALA A 411 -4.25 -8.23 4.13
C ALA A 411 -3.96 -7.47 2.82
N LEU A 412 -3.03 -6.51 2.83
CA LEU A 412 -2.59 -5.81 1.62
C LEU A 412 -1.93 -6.78 0.63
N THR A 413 -0.99 -7.60 1.11
CA THR A 413 -0.34 -8.63 0.28
C THR A 413 -1.36 -9.57 -0.36
N LYS A 414 -2.32 -10.08 0.42
CA LYS A 414 -3.39 -10.96 -0.08
C LYS A 414 -4.27 -10.26 -1.12
N ALA A 415 -4.63 -8.99 -0.89
CA ALA A 415 -5.44 -8.22 -1.82
C ALA A 415 -4.74 -8.04 -3.17
N ILE A 416 -3.44 -7.70 -3.15
CA ILE A 416 -2.63 -7.54 -4.37
C ILE A 416 -2.49 -8.87 -5.09
N GLU A 417 -2.08 -9.93 -4.39
CA GLU A 417 -1.92 -11.26 -4.97
C GLU A 417 -3.20 -11.79 -5.61
N THR A 418 -4.34 -11.67 -4.92
CA THR A 418 -5.64 -12.14 -5.44
C THR A 418 -6.02 -11.35 -6.70
N SER A 419 -5.80 -10.04 -6.69
CA SER A 419 -6.07 -9.17 -7.84
C SER A 419 -5.17 -9.51 -9.03
N VAL A 420 -3.87 -9.68 -8.79
CA VAL A 420 -2.89 -10.06 -9.82
C VAL A 420 -3.23 -11.44 -10.39
N ALA A 421 -3.57 -12.42 -9.55
CA ALA A 421 -3.97 -13.76 -10.00
C ALA A 421 -5.26 -13.74 -10.83
N ALA A 422 -6.26 -12.96 -10.42
CA ALA A 422 -7.50 -12.78 -11.19
C ALA A 422 -7.21 -12.15 -12.57
N LYS A 423 -6.37 -11.11 -12.61
CA LYS A 423 -5.96 -10.47 -13.86
C LYS A 423 -5.10 -11.39 -14.73
N ALA A 424 -4.19 -12.14 -14.13
CA ALA A 424 -3.35 -13.13 -14.83
C ALA A 424 -4.22 -14.17 -15.54
N ALA A 425 -5.20 -14.72 -14.85
CA ALA A 425 -6.12 -15.70 -15.42
C ALA A 425 -6.91 -15.14 -16.61
N ILE A 426 -7.33 -13.86 -16.55
CA ILE A 426 -8.03 -13.20 -17.66
C ILE A 426 -7.09 -12.91 -18.83
N VAL A 427 -5.88 -12.38 -18.57
CA VAL A 427 -4.88 -12.06 -19.59
C VAL A 427 -4.42 -13.32 -20.33
N ALA A 428 -4.25 -14.44 -19.62
CA ALA A 428 -3.86 -15.71 -20.24
C ALA A 428 -4.94 -16.25 -21.20
N ARG A 429 -6.22 -15.95 -20.96
CA ARG A 429 -7.33 -16.32 -21.86
C ARG A 429 -7.51 -15.35 -23.02
N ASP A 430 -7.22 -14.07 -22.82
CA ASP A 430 -7.45 -13.02 -23.81
C ASP A 430 -6.45 -11.87 -23.66
N GLU A 431 -5.25 -12.05 -24.23
CA GLU A 431 -4.17 -11.06 -24.12
C GLU A 431 -4.50 -9.76 -24.89
N THR A 432 -5.19 -9.82 -26.01
CA THR A 432 -5.37 -8.66 -26.92
C THR A 432 -6.76 -8.01 -26.85
N GLU A 433 -7.55 -8.33 -25.82
CA GLU A 433 -8.87 -7.72 -25.54
C GLU A 433 -9.94 -7.97 -26.60
N THR A 434 -10.01 -9.19 -27.12
CA THR A 434 -11.00 -9.55 -28.14
C THR A 434 -12.25 -10.25 -27.58
N GLY A 435 -12.21 -10.71 -26.33
CA GLY A 435 -13.25 -11.49 -25.65
C GLY A 435 -13.31 -11.22 -24.13
N ASP A 436 -12.95 -12.22 -23.32
CA ASP A 436 -13.09 -12.24 -21.85
C ASP A 436 -12.48 -11.03 -21.13
N ARG A 437 -11.41 -10.44 -21.66
CA ARG A 437 -10.75 -9.28 -21.03
C ARG A 437 -11.65 -8.05 -20.99
N ALA A 438 -12.74 -8.04 -21.76
CA ALA A 438 -13.78 -7.03 -21.66
C ALA A 438 -14.38 -6.95 -20.23
N LEU A 439 -14.45 -8.06 -19.48
CA LEU A 439 -15.01 -8.09 -18.12
C LEU A 439 -14.25 -7.20 -17.12
N LEU A 440 -12.95 -6.96 -17.35
CA LEU A 440 -12.15 -6.03 -16.53
C LEU A 440 -12.66 -4.60 -16.60
N ASN A 441 -13.59 -4.30 -17.50
CA ASN A 441 -14.19 -2.99 -17.67
C ASN A 441 -15.48 -2.79 -16.86
N LEU A 442 -15.75 -3.62 -15.86
CA LEU A 442 -16.83 -3.36 -14.91
C LEU A 442 -16.71 -1.92 -14.35
N GLY A 443 -17.79 -1.15 -14.47
CA GLY A 443 -17.84 0.27 -14.11
C GLY A 443 -17.15 1.24 -15.08
N HIS A 444 -16.30 0.79 -16.01
CA HIS A 444 -15.47 1.68 -16.83
C HIS A 444 -16.26 2.45 -17.90
N THR A 445 -17.35 1.91 -18.44
CA THR A 445 -18.19 2.63 -19.41
C THR A 445 -18.71 3.94 -18.78
N PHE A 446 -19.19 3.88 -17.55
CA PHE A 446 -19.60 5.06 -16.78
C PHE A 446 -18.39 5.88 -16.29
N GLY A 447 -17.40 5.21 -15.71
CA GLY A 447 -16.22 5.86 -15.13
C GLY A 447 -15.45 6.72 -16.13
N HIS A 448 -15.19 6.21 -17.34
CA HIS A 448 -14.52 6.98 -18.39
C HIS A 448 -15.35 8.19 -18.83
N ALA A 449 -16.68 8.08 -18.87
CA ALA A 449 -17.54 9.22 -19.16
C ALA A 449 -17.42 10.30 -18.07
N PHE A 450 -17.31 9.92 -16.79
CA PHE A 450 -17.07 10.86 -15.69
C PHE A 450 -15.67 11.48 -15.70
N GLU A 451 -14.64 10.70 -16.03
CA GLU A 451 -13.30 11.23 -16.23
C GLU A 451 -13.27 12.26 -17.36
N ALA A 452 -13.90 11.96 -18.49
CA ALA A 452 -14.00 12.88 -19.62
C ALA A 452 -14.81 14.14 -19.26
N TRP A 453 -15.94 13.97 -18.55
CA TRP A 453 -16.78 15.07 -18.09
C TRP A 453 -16.06 16.01 -17.11
N THR A 454 -15.19 15.47 -16.26
CA THR A 454 -14.33 16.27 -15.36
C THR A 454 -13.05 16.77 -16.02
N GLY A 455 -12.89 16.56 -17.33
CA GLY A 455 -11.75 17.04 -18.11
C GLY A 455 -10.43 16.33 -17.80
N TYR A 456 -10.49 15.07 -17.36
CA TYR A 456 -9.32 14.27 -16.95
C TYR A 456 -8.45 14.96 -15.91
N SER A 457 -9.08 15.72 -15.00
CA SER A 457 -8.40 16.49 -13.96
C SER A 457 -8.24 15.70 -12.65
N ASP A 458 -7.50 16.29 -11.71
CA ASP A 458 -7.33 15.78 -10.34
C ASP A 458 -8.60 15.88 -9.47
N LYS A 459 -9.67 16.49 -10.00
CA LYS A 459 -11.00 16.53 -9.40
C LYS A 459 -11.55 15.13 -9.15
N LEU A 460 -11.35 14.20 -10.10
CA LEU A 460 -11.85 12.84 -10.00
C LEU A 460 -10.76 11.86 -10.43
N LEU A 461 -10.24 11.09 -9.47
CA LEU A 461 -9.26 10.05 -9.78
C LEU A 461 -9.94 8.88 -10.50
N HIS A 462 -9.18 8.15 -11.31
CA HIS A 462 -9.69 7.00 -12.06
C HIS A 462 -10.49 6.03 -11.18
N GLY A 463 -9.91 5.55 -10.08
CA GLY A 463 -10.60 4.63 -9.17
C GLY A 463 -11.85 5.20 -8.48
N GLU A 464 -11.92 6.53 -8.29
CA GLU A 464 -13.13 7.19 -7.80
C GLU A 464 -14.23 7.14 -8.88
N ALA A 465 -13.88 7.42 -10.13
CA ALA A 465 -14.79 7.31 -11.26
C ALA A 465 -15.27 5.86 -11.47
N ILE A 466 -14.36 4.87 -11.36
CA ILE A 466 -14.70 3.46 -11.48
C ILE A 466 -15.59 3.01 -10.31
N ALA A 467 -15.37 3.49 -9.08
CA ALA A 467 -16.25 3.18 -7.94
C ALA A 467 -17.71 3.62 -8.19
N VAL A 468 -17.91 4.87 -8.62
CA VAL A 468 -19.24 5.37 -9.02
C VAL A 468 -19.79 4.55 -10.18
N GLY A 469 -18.96 4.27 -11.19
CA GLY A 469 -19.35 3.50 -12.35
C GLY A 469 -19.78 2.07 -12.02
N MET A 470 -19.12 1.41 -11.07
CA MET A 470 -19.51 0.08 -10.58
C MET A 470 -20.86 0.15 -9.84
N CYS A 471 -21.07 1.15 -8.98
CA CYS A 471 -22.36 1.35 -8.32
C CYS A 471 -23.50 1.54 -9.33
N LEU A 472 -23.25 2.28 -10.42
CA LEU A 472 -24.22 2.48 -11.50
C LEU A 472 -24.45 1.22 -12.33
N ALA A 473 -23.40 0.44 -12.61
CA ALA A 473 -23.53 -0.83 -13.33
C ALA A 473 -24.40 -1.83 -12.55
N PHE A 474 -24.24 -1.91 -11.23
CA PHE A 474 -25.10 -2.74 -10.37
C PHE A 474 -26.54 -2.24 -10.36
N ARG A 475 -26.77 -0.94 -10.16
CA ARG A 475 -28.13 -0.36 -10.16
C ARG A 475 -28.85 -0.52 -11.51
N LEU A 476 -28.14 -0.29 -12.61
CA LEU A 476 -28.69 -0.54 -13.95
C LEU A 476 -29.03 -2.04 -14.13
N SER A 477 -28.20 -2.95 -13.62
CA SER A 477 -28.47 -4.40 -13.71
C SER A 477 -29.71 -4.80 -12.90
N GLU A 478 -29.92 -4.20 -11.73
CA GLU A 478 -31.14 -4.40 -10.94
C GLU A 478 -32.38 -3.81 -11.62
N GLU A 479 -32.28 -2.60 -12.20
CA GLU A 479 -33.40 -1.96 -12.90
C GLU A 479 -33.85 -2.77 -14.14
N LEU A 480 -32.89 -3.39 -14.83
CA LEU A 480 -33.17 -4.28 -15.96
C LEU A 480 -33.72 -5.65 -15.54
N GLY A 481 -33.84 -5.94 -14.23
CA GLY A 481 -34.28 -7.23 -13.71
C GLY A 481 -33.28 -8.37 -13.89
N ILE A 482 -32.00 -8.05 -14.17
CA ILE A 482 -30.94 -9.02 -14.43
C ILE A 482 -30.24 -9.45 -13.14
N CYS A 483 -30.11 -8.51 -12.20
CA CYS A 483 -29.55 -8.73 -10.86
C CYS A 483 -30.67 -8.66 -9.81
N PRO A 484 -30.70 -9.55 -8.80
CA PRO A 484 -31.60 -9.41 -7.66
C PRO A 484 -31.38 -8.08 -6.93
N HIS A 485 -32.46 -7.50 -6.40
CA HIS A 485 -32.41 -6.28 -5.60
C HIS A 485 -31.55 -6.43 -4.34
N GLY A 486 -30.89 -5.33 -3.94
CA GLY A 486 -30.08 -5.21 -2.72
C GLY A 486 -28.60 -5.53 -2.92
N HIS A 487 -28.20 -6.01 -4.09
CA HIS A 487 -26.79 -6.17 -4.43
C HIS A 487 -26.11 -4.81 -4.62
N SER A 488 -26.78 -3.88 -5.30
CA SER A 488 -26.28 -2.51 -5.49
C SER A 488 -26.07 -1.80 -4.15
N ASP A 489 -27.00 -1.94 -3.21
CA ASP A 489 -26.91 -1.38 -1.86
C ASP A 489 -25.70 -1.91 -1.09
N ARG A 490 -25.39 -3.22 -1.20
CA ARG A 490 -24.19 -3.80 -0.58
C ARG A 490 -22.90 -3.22 -1.17
N VAL A 491 -22.83 -3.07 -2.49
CA VAL A 491 -21.66 -2.46 -3.15
C VAL A 491 -21.48 -1.00 -2.73
N VAL A 492 -22.57 -0.23 -2.70
CA VAL A 492 -22.58 1.17 -2.23
C VAL A 492 -22.15 1.26 -0.77
N ALA A 493 -22.67 0.40 0.10
CA ALA A 493 -22.32 0.39 1.51
C ALA A 493 -20.82 0.13 1.71
N HIS A 494 -20.26 -0.82 0.98
CA HIS A 494 -18.82 -1.14 1.04
C HIS A 494 -17.95 0.02 0.55
N PHE A 495 -18.25 0.60 -0.62
CA PHE A 495 -17.46 1.74 -1.12
C PHE A 495 -17.57 2.97 -0.23
N LYS A 496 -18.75 3.24 0.36
CA LYS A 496 -18.90 4.28 1.37
C LYS A 496 -18.05 4.01 2.61
N ALA A 497 -18.02 2.76 3.11
CA ALA A 497 -17.20 2.39 4.27
C ALA A 497 -15.70 2.63 3.99
N VAL A 498 -15.25 2.32 2.77
CA VAL A 498 -13.87 2.58 2.31
C VAL A 498 -13.57 4.08 2.14
N GLY A 499 -14.59 4.91 1.97
CA GLY A 499 -14.46 6.35 1.71
C GLY A 499 -14.30 6.70 0.23
N LEU A 500 -14.92 5.93 -0.65
CA LEU A 500 -15.02 6.17 -2.10
C LEU A 500 -16.38 6.77 -2.46
N PRO A 501 -16.46 7.60 -3.52
CA PRO A 501 -17.73 8.11 -4.02
C PRO A 501 -18.57 6.99 -4.64
N THR A 502 -19.89 7.11 -4.55
CA THR A 502 -20.84 6.07 -4.96
C THR A 502 -21.96 6.58 -5.88
N LYS A 503 -22.11 7.90 -5.98
CA LYS A 503 -23.13 8.57 -6.78
C LYS A 503 -22.54 9.63 -7.70
N ILE A 504 -23.30 10.01 -8.73
CA ILE A 504 -22.92 11.12 -9.62
C ILE A 504 -22.80 12.43 -8.83
N ALA A 505 -23.69 12.66 -7.86
CA ALA A 505 -23.66 13.84 -6.99
C ALA A 505 -22.41 13.93 -6.09
N ASP A 506 -21.69 12.81 -5.86
CA ASP A 506 -20.44 12.82 -5.09
C ASP A 506 -19.25 13.33 -5.93
N ILE A 507 -19.40 13.44 -7.25
CA ILE A 507 -18.35 13.92 -8.16
C ILE A 507 -18.25 15.45 -8.04
N PRO A 508 -17.05 16.02 -7.83
CA PRO A 508 -16.87 17.46 -7.64
C PRO A 508 -16.94 18.26 -8.95
N GLN A 509 -18.08 18.16 -9.64
CA GLN A 509 -18.41 18.84 -10.88
C GLN A 509 -19.93 19.05 -10.92
N ALA A 510 -20.36 20.28 -11.19
CA ALA A 510 -21.77 20.63 -11.28
C ALA A 510 -22.31 20.47 -12.73
N GLY A 511 -23.63 20.42 -12.86
CA GLY A 511 -24.29 20.45 -14.17
C GLY A 511 -24.14 19.13 -14.95
N ALA A 512 -24.26 17.99 -14.27
CA ALA A 512 -24.34 16.71 -14.95
C ALA A 512 -25.55 16.69 -15.89
N ASP A 513 -25.33 16.35 -17.16
CA ASP A 513 -26.38 16.15 -18.15
C ASP A 513 -26.36 14.71 -18.65
N ALA A 514 -27.53 14.06 -18.64
CA ALA A 514 -27.65 12.66 -19.04
C ALA A 514 -27.33 12.44 -20.52
N GLY A 515 -27.63 13.42 -21.39
CA GLY A 515 -27.32 13.34 -22.82
C GLY A 515 -25.83 13.44 -23.08
N GLU A 516 -25.15 14.38 -22.42
CA GLU A 516 -23.70 14.55 -22.51
C GLU A 516 -22.94 13.35 -21.95
N LEU A 517 -23.33 12.84 -20.78
CA LEU A 517 -22.71 11.63 -20.21
C LEU A 517 -22.87 10.43 -21.14
N LEU A 518 -24.06 10.22 -21.72
CA LEU A 518 -24.29 9.15 -22.71
C LEU A 518 -23.43 9.33 -23.96
N ARG A 519 -23.27 10.57 -24.44
CA ARG A 519 -22.39 10.90 -25.58
C ARG A 519 -20.93 10.56 -25.27
N LEU A 520 -20.46 10.89 -24.08
CA LEU A 520 -19.09 10.58 -23.62
C LEU A 520 -18.86 9.07 -23.46
N MET A 521 -19.86 8.29 -23.01
CA MET A 521 -19.78 6.82 -23.01
C MET A 521 -19.55 6.26 -24.43
N GLY A 522 -20.11 6.90 -25.45
CA GLY A 522 -19.95 6.54 -26.87
C GLY A 522 -18.56 6.77 -27.44
N GLN A 523 -17.68 7.50 -26.74
CA GLN A 523 -16.30 7.72 -27.16
C GLN A 523 -15.32 6.65 -26.65
N ASP A 524 -15.77 5.75 -25.75
CA ASP A 524 -14.94 4.67 -25.22
C ASP A 524 -14.62 3.62 -26.31
N LYS A 525 -13.47 2.96 -26.16
CA LYS A 525 -12.84 1.99 -27.10
C LYS A 525 -13.68 0.74 -27.41
N LYS A 526 -14.94 0.69 -26.95
CA LYS A 526 -15.79 -0.51 -26.87
C LYS A 526 -17.01 -0.46 -27.79
N VAL A 527 -17.15 0.58 -28.59
CA VAL A 527 -18.19 0.66 -29.62
C VAL A 527 -17.81 -0.26 -30.78
N ARG A 528 -18.46 -1.43 -30.87
CA ARG A 528 -18.46 -2.26 -32.09
C ARG A 528 -19.81 -2.09 -32.79
N GLY A 529 -19.79 -1.57 -34.01
CA GLY A 529 -21.00 -1.40 -34.83
C GLY A 529 -22.01 -0.38 -34.28
N GLY A 530 -21.56 0.66 -33.59
CA GLY A 530 -22.42 1.74 -33.06
C GLY A 530 -23.18 1.41 -31.77
N LYS A 531 -23.02 0.20 -31.21
CA LYS A 531 -23.63 -0.20 -29.93
C LYS A 531 -22.66 -0.07 -28.77
N LEU A 532 -23.12 0.52 -27.67
CA LEU A 532 -22.38 0.62 -26.41
C LEU A 532 -22.25 -0.78 -25.77
N ALA A 533 -21.05 -1.14 -25.34
CA ALA A 533 -20.83 -2.32 -24.52
C ALA A 533 -20.84 -1.94 -23.04
N PHE A 534 -21.72 -2.56 -22.29
CA PHE A 534 -21.76 -2.50 -20.83
C PHE A 534 -21.23 -3.79 -20.25
N ILE A 535 -20.55 -3.68 -19.11
CA ILE A 535 -20.31 -4.82 -18.24
C ILE A 535 -21.36 -4.72 -17.14
N LEU A 536 -22.34 -5.62 -17.22
CA LEU A 536 -23.44 -5.74 -16.26
C LEU A 536 -23.21 -6.96 -15.36
N VAL A 537 -24.05 -7.12 -14.36
CA VAL A 537 -23.93 -8.20 -13.37
C VAL A 537 -25.24 -8.96 -13.20
N ARG A 538 -25.14 -10.26 -12.94
CA ARG A 538 -26.26 -11.09 -12.44
C ARG A 538 -26.29 -11.15 -10.92
N GLY A 539 -25.18 -10.76 -10.29
CA GLY A 539 -24.97 -10.72 -8.86
C GLY A 539 -23.51 -10.35 -8.56
N ILE A 540 -23.17 -10.26 -7.26
CA ILE A 540 -21.77 -10.04 -6.85
C ILE A 540 -20.95 -11.25 -7.28
N GLY A 541 -19.89 -11.03 -8.03
CA GLY A 541 -19.01 -12.08 -8.54
C GLY A 541 -19.45 -12.72 -9.86
N ASP A 542 -20.46 -12.19 -10.53
CA ASP A 542 -20.97 -12.71 -11.81
C ASP A 542 -21.25 -11.57 -12.80
N ALA A 543 -20.19 -11.06 -13.43
CA ALA A 543 -20.26 -10.04 -14.47
C ALA A 543 -20.28 -10.63 -15.89
N PHE A 544 -20.95 -9.95 -16.81
CA PHE A 544 -21.03 -10.33 -18.21
C PHE A 544 -21.08 -9.11 -19.13
N VAL A 545 -20.71 -9.31 -20.40
CA VAL A 545 -20.78 -8.27 -21.43
C VAL A 545 -22.20 -8.20 -22.00
N SER A 546 -22.80 -7.02 -22.01
CA SER A 546 -24.08 -6.74 -22.67
C SER A 546 -23.91 -5.64 -23.73
N ARG A 547 -24.51 -5.85 -24.90
CA ARG A 547 -24.58 -4.85 -26.00
C ARG A 547 -26.01 -4.47 -26.37
N ASP A 548 -26.97 -4.95 -25.60
CA ASP A 548 -28.39 -4.89 -25.94
C ASP A 548 -29.15 -3.89 -25.04
N VAL A 549 -28.43 -3.06 -24.29
CA VAL A 549 -29.04 -1.99 -23.49
C VAL A 549 -29.39 -0.81 -24.41
N PRO A 550 -30.67 -0.46 -24.58
CA PRO A 550 -31.05 0.65 -25.46
C PRO A 550 -30.53 2.00 -24.93
N PRO A 551 -30.02 2.90 -25.80
CA PRO A 551 -29.52 4.20 -25.37
C PRO A 551 -30.53 5.05 -24.57
N GLU A 552 -31.81 5.01 -24.94
CA GLU A 552 -32.87 5.74 -24.21
C GLU A 552 -33.11 5.18 -22.81
N THR A 553 -32.94 3.86 -22.60
CA THR A 553 -32.98 3.25 -21.26
C THR A 553 -31.85 3.81 -20.40
N VAL A 554 -30.62 3.85 -20.93
CA VAL A 554 -29.47 4.42 -20.21
C VAL A 554 -29.66 5.90 -19.92
N LYS A 555 -30.18 6.67 -20.88
CA LYS A 555 -30.48 8.10 -20.70
C LYS A 555 -31.53 8.33 -19.61
N GLY A 556 -32.60 7.54 -19.59
CA GLY A 556 -33.63 7.58 -18.56
C GLY A 556 -33.08 7.23 -17.18
N PHE A 557 -32.24 6.21 -17.11
CA PHE A 557 -31.50 5.82 -15.90
C PHE A 557 -30.62 6.97 -15.38
N LEU A 558 -29.77 7.54 -16.24
CA LEU A 558 -28.90 8.66 -15.87
C LEU A 558 -29.68 9.88 -15.38
N LYS A 559 -30.85 10.19 -15.97
CA LYS A 559 -31.70 11.29 -15.49
C LYS A 559 -32.16 11.09 -14.04
N ARG A 560 -32.53 9.86 -13.66
CA ARG A 560 -32.90 9.55 -12.27
C ARG A 560 -31.69 9.62 -11.35
N GLU A 561 -30.55 9.09 -11.81
CA GLU A 561 -29.28 9.09 -11.06
C GLU A 561 -28.70 10.48 -10.82
N ILE A 562 -28.99 11.45 -11.69
CA ILE A 562 -28.61 12.86 -11.50
C ILE A 562 -29.55 13.58 -10.52
N ALA A 563 -30.80 13.13 -10.41
CA ALA A 563 -31.80 13.73 -9.53
C ALA A 563 -31.70 13.28 -8.06
N HIS A 564 -30.88 12.26 -7.75
CA HIS A 564 -30.75 11.58 -6.45
C HIS A 564 -29.29 11.56 -5.93
#